data_AF-A0AAU3GE09-F1
#
_entry.id   AF-A0AAU3GE09-F1
#
_cell.length_a   1.000
_cell.length_b   1.000
_cell.length_c   1.000
_cell.angle_alpha   90.00
_cell.angle_beta   90.00
_cell.angle_gamma   90.00
#
_symmetry.space_group_name_H-M   'P 1'
#
loop_
_entity.id
_entity.type
_entity.pdbx_description
1 polymer ?
#
loop_
_entity_poly.entity_id
_entity_poly.type
_entity_poly.pdbx_seq_one_letter_code
_entity_poly.pdbx_strand_id
1 'polypeptide(L)'
;MITDPLPQSDTAQTPQTSHRRGVWTQLRPLLLRMHFYAGVFIAPFILVAASTGLLYTVAPQIEQIVYDHELHVPAGETVLPLSQQVAAARVAHPGGDITQVMPAIDETSTTRVIFSDETVPADYAMAVFVNPYTAEVRGQVQTFGQWLGVRAWIDELHRTLHLGAFGRNYSELAASWMWIVVLGGLALWIGRRRTERRLRRIVLPDTSSRGRSRNLSWHAVTGVWIAIGLLLLSATGLTWSNHAGAKIADVRTLLDWHSRPLETSLAAATGGGAGHQHVAPVATGGDAVFTSGAGIDGVMATATAQGLQVPLFITPPEDAESAWSVAERKRDWPTRFDAITVNGNTGGVVDRVDHADWPFMAKMTDWTIDAHMGILFGLANQLVLIALAVGLILVILRGYRMWWQRRPTRKNGAGARFGRPAPRGSLQSLSPGVLVLVTVVTLVIAYFVPLFAVSLAVFFAADVLLERRRTTRPPSALPGTLDQTALAPAKDATPVTSGSTTP
;
A
#
# COMPACT_ATOMS: atom_id res chain seq x y z
N MET A 1 -43.39 -82.13 -5.31
CA MET A 1 -43.41 -80.73 -4.82
C MET A 1 -41.98 -80.22 -4.92
N ILE A 2 -41.67 -79.49 -5.97
CA ILE A 2 -40.35 -78.87 -6.22
C ILE A 2 -40.59 -77.37 -6.11
N THR A 3 -39.87 -76.74 -5.18
CA THR A 3 -39.90 -75.31 -4.90
C THR A 3 -38.87 -74.60 -5.79
N ASP A 4 -39.35 -73.78 -6.72
CA ASP A 4 -38.50 -72.83 -7.46
C ASP A 4 -38.27 -71.54 -6.66
N PRO A 5 -37.05 -70.99 -6.61
CA PRO A 5 -36.75 -69.74 -5.93
C PRO A 5 -37.03 -68.51 -6.83
N LEU A 6 -37.39 -67.40 -6.17
CA LEU A 6 -37.69 -66.09 -6.77
C LEU A 6 -36.47 -65.47 -7.49
N PRO A 7 -36.69 -64.67 -8.55
CA PRO A 7 -35.61 -64.03 -9.29
C PRO A 7 -34.95 -62.92 -8.48
N GLN A 8 -33.62 -62.96 -8.41
CA GLN A 8 -32.78 -61.91 -7.85
C GLN A 8 -32.86 -60.67 -8.74
N SER A 9 -33.31 -59.55 -8.16
CA SER A 9 -33.27 -58.23 -8.77
C SER A 9 -31.84 -57.70 -8.77
N ASP A 10 -31.13 -57.86 -9.88
CA ASP A 10 -29.87 -57.16 -10.14
C ASP A 10 -30.15 -55.65 -10.20
N THR A 11 -29.90 -54.97 -9.08
CA THR A 11 -29.82 -53.52 -9.05
C THR A 11 -28.50 -53.10 -9.68
N ALA A 12 -28.51 -52.96 -11.01
CA ALA A 12 -27.44 -52.34 -11.75
C ALA A 12 -27.20 -50.93 -11.18
N GLN A 13 -26.15 -50.80 -10.36
CA GLN A 13 -25.65 -49.51 -9.90
C GLN A 13 -25.14 -48.76 -11.13
N THR A 14 -25.97 -47.87 -11.67
CA THR A 14 -25.56 -46.89 -12.67
C THR A 14 -24.29 -46.20 -12.15
N PRO A 15 -23.16 -46.23 -12.87
CA PRO A 15 -21.96 -45.56 -12.41
C PRO A 15 -22.28 -44.07 -12.31
N GLN A 16 -22.24 -43.52 -11.10
CA GLN A 16 -22.31 -42.08 -10.92
C GLN A 16 -21.08 -41.49 -11.60
N THR A 17 -21.25 -41.01 -12.84
CA THR A 17 -20.25 -40.22 -13.53
C THR A 17 -19.93 -39.03 -12.65
N SER A 18 -18.76 -39.04 -12.02
CA SER A 18 -18.27 -37.94 -11.20
C SER A 18 -18.12 -36.71 -12.09
N HIS A 19 -19.16 -35.88 -12.16
CA HIS A 19 -19.06 -34.60 -12.84
C HIS A 19 -17.93 -33.81 -12.17
N ARG A 20 -16.79 -33.70 -12.86
CA ARG A 20 -15.66 -32.86 -12.45
C ARG A 20 -16.20 -31.46 -12.21
N ARG A 21 -16.31 -31.08 -10.94
CA ARG A 21 -16.74 -29.74 -10.51
C ARG A 21 -15.89 -28.71 -11.23
N GLY A 22 -16.49 -27.70 -11.88
CA GLY A 22 -15.72 -26.67 -12.59
C GLY A 22 -14.79 -25.90 -11.64
N VAL A 23 -13.63 -25.45 -12.13
CA VAL A 23 -12.57 -24.78 -11.33
C VAL A 23 -13.12 -23.66 -10.43
N TRP A 24 -14.06 -22.86 -10.94
CA TRP A 24 -14.75 -21.81 -10.16
C TRP A 24 -15.45 -22.34 -8.89
N THR A 25 -16.15 -23.48 -9.00
CA THR A 25 -16.87 -24.07 -7.86
C THR A 25 -15.93 -24.58 -6.78
N GLN A 26 -14.71 -24.96 -7.16
CA GLN A 26 -13.66 -25.42 -6.25
C GLN A 26 -12.95 -24.23 -5.56
N LEU A 27 -12.63 -23.17 -6.31
CA LEU A 27 -11.91 -22.00 -5.79
C LEU A 27 -12.78 -21.01 -5.01
N ARG A 28 -14.07 -20.92 -5.34
CA ARG A 28 -14.99 -19.93 -4.74
C ARG A 28 -15.01 -19.94 -3.20
N PRO A 29 -15.07 -21.10 -2.51
CA PRO A 29 -15.00 -21.13 -1.04
C PRO A 29 -13.68 -20.57 -0.47
N LEU A 30 -12.56 -20.82 -1.15
CA LEU A 30 -11.25 -20.28 -0.75
C LEU A 30 -11.21 -18.77 -0.91
N LEU A 31 -11.58 -18.26 -2.09
CA LEU A 31 -11.61 -16.82 -2.38
C LEU A 31 -12.53 -16.08 -1.42
N LEU A 32 -13.69 -16.64 -1.09
CA LEU A 32 -14.61 -16.04 -0.12
C LEU A 32 -13.99 -15.94 1.28
N ARG A 33 -13.22 -16.96 1.71
CA ARG A 33 -12.52 -16.94 3.00
C ARG A 33 -11.38 -15.94 2.99
N MET A 34 -10.55 -15.95 1.95
CA MET A 34 -9.44 -15.00 1.79
C MET A 34 -9.96 -13.57 1.79
N HIS A 35 -10.90 -13.22 0.91
CA HIS A 35 -11.49 -11.89 0.85
C HIS A 35 -12.11 -11.46 2.20
N PHE A 36 -12.79 -12.37 2.91
CA PHE A 36 -13.40 -12.05 4.20
C PHE A 36 -12.36 -11.89 5.32
N TYR A 37 -11.49 -12.87 5.54
CA TYR A 37 -10.54 -12.84 6.66
C TYR A 37 -9.42 -11.84 6.43
N ALA A 38 -8.81 -11.82 5.25
CA ALA A 38 -7.81 -10.80 4.91
C ALA A 38 -8.45 -9.41 4.93
N GLY A 39 -9.65 -9.27 4.35
CA GLY A 39 -10.40 -8.01 4.38
C GLY A 39 -10.64 -7.48 5.80
N VAL A 40 -11.10 -8.32 6.73
CA VAL A 40 -11.31 -7.89 8.13
C VAL A 40 -9.99 -7.58 8.84
N PHE A 41 -8.91 -8.31 8.52
CA PHE A 41 -7.60 -8.16 9.14
C PHE A 41 -6.86 -6.89 8.68
N ILE A 42 -6.89 -6.56 7.39
CA ILE A 42 -6.17 -5.39 6.85
C ILE A 42 -7.01 -4.12 6.84
N ALA A 43 -8.34 -4.23 6.88
CA ALA A 43 -9.23 -3.07 6.80
C ALA A 43 -8.99 -1.97 7.85
N PRO A 44 -8.57 -2.24 9.11
CA PRO A 44 -8.28 -1.16 10.06
C PRO A 44 -7.13 -0.28 9.57
N PHE A 45 -6.03 -0.88 9.12
CA PHE A 45 -4.91 -0.15 8.53
C PHE A 45 -5.34 0.61 7.28
N ILE A 46 -6.00 -0.08 6.35
CA ILE A 46 -6.43 0.53 5.09
C ILE A 46 -7.42 1.67 5.33
N LEU A 47 -8.26 1.60 6.36
CA LEU A 47 -9.16 2.70 6.72
C LEU A 47 -8.37 3.93 7.16
N VAL A 48 -7.34 3.75 7.99
CA VAL A 48 -6.44 4.84 8.38
C VAL A 48 -5.72 5.37 7.16
N ALA A 49 -5.09 4.50 6.36
CA ALA A 49 -4.37 4.88 5.14
C ALA A 49 -5.28 5.63 4.13
N ALA A 50 -6.52 5.20 3.93
CA ALA A 50 -7.46 5.90 3.06
C ALA A 50 -7.86 7.27 3.63
N SER A 51 -8.00 7.39 4.95
CA SER A 51 -8.35 8.64 5.62
C SER A 51 -7.17 9.62 5.60
N THR A 52 -5.96 9.16 5.87
CA THR A 52 -4.75 9.99 5.78
C THR A 52 -4.39 10.31 4.35
N GLY A 53 -4.61 9.40 3.39
CA GLY A 53 -4.47 9.68 1.97
C GLY A 53 -5.44 10.76 1.48
N LEU A 54 -6.69 10.76 1.99
CA LEU A 54 -7.63 11.86 1.76
C LEU A 54 -7.10 13.18 2.32
N LEU A 55 -6.59 13.20 3.55
CA LEU A 55 -5.96 14.39 4.15
C LEU A 55 -4.72 14.83 3.36
N TYR A 56 -3.96 13.89 2.81
CA TYR A 56 -2.77 14.17 2.01
C TYR A 56 -3.08 14.98 0.74
N THR A 57 -4.24 14.73 0.11
CA THR A 57 -4.66 15.49 -1.08
C THR A 57 -4.91 16.98 -0.81
N VAL A 58 -5.21 17.34 0.44
CA VAL A 58 -5.45 18.73 0.87
C VAL A 58 -4.33 19.31 1.73
N ALA A 59 -3.31 18.50 2.07
CA ALA A 59 -2.20 18.91 2.90
C ALA A 59 -1.43 20.11 2.32
N PRO A 60 -1.16 20.22 1.01
CA PRO A 60 -0.50 21.40 0.45
C PRO A 60 -1.24 22.70 0.77
N GLN A 61 -2.57 22.71 0.63
CA GLN A 61 -3.40 23.88 0.91
C GLN A 61 -3.42 24.21 2.42
N ILE A 62 -3.39 23.20 3.28
CA ILE A 62 -3.29 23.40 4.73
C ILE A 62 -1.92 24.00 5.07
N GLU A 63 -0.84 23.50 4.48
CA GLU A 63 0.51 23.99 4.74
C GLU A 63 0.70 25.44 4.32
N GLN A 64 0.11 25.85 3.20
CA GLN A 64 0.10 27.26 2.75
C GLN A 64 -0.56 28.20 3.77
N ILE A 65 -1.51 27.71 4.58
CA ILE A 65 -2.18 28.50 5.61
C ILE A 65 -1.40 28.44 6.93
N VAL A 66 -0.94 27.25 7.32
CA VAL A 66 -0.27 27.02 8.61
C VAL A 66 1.12 27.64 8.63
N TYR A 67 1.84 27.59 7.51
CA TYR A 67 3.22 28.07 7.35
C TYR A 67 3.30 29.29 6.44
N ASP A 68 2.24 30.10 6.35
CA ASP A 68 2.20 31.29 5.48
C ASP A 68 3.35 32.25 5.77
N HIS A 69 3.66 32.46 7.06
CA HIS A 69 4.72 33.36 7.50
C HIS A 69 6.11 32.91 7.06
N GLU A 70 6.36 31.60 7.11
CA GLU A 70 7.61 30.96 6.73
C GLU A 70 7.75 30.82 5.22
N LEU A 71 6.65 30.55 4.50
CA LEU A 71 6.68 30.28 3.07
C LEU A 71 6.68 31.55 2.23
N HIS A 72 5.99 32.60 2.69
CA HIS A 72 5.74 33.79 1.89
C HIS A 72 6.40 35.05 2.43
N VAL A 73 6.83 35.88 1.49
CA VAL A 73 7.34 37.24 1.71
C VAL A 73 6.77 38.20 0.67
N PRO A 74 6.68 39.50 0.97
CA PRO A 74 6.43 40.50 -0.05
C PRO A 74 7.54 40.49 -1.11
N ALA A 75 7.16 40.61 -2.38
CA ALA A 75 8.13 40.75 -3.47
C ALA A 75 8.96 42.02 -3.28
N GLY A 76 10.29 41.86 -3.35
CA GLY A 76 11.27 42.96 -3.30
C GLY A 76 11.88 43.25 -4.66
N GLU A 77 12.65 44.33 -4.75
CA GLU A 77 13.22 44.80 -6.02
C GLU A 77 14.47 44.02 -6.45
N THR A 78 15.26 43.53 -5.51
CA THR A 78 16.54 42.85 -5.80
C THR A 78 16.73 41.66 -4.88
N VAL A 79 16.85 40.47 -5.49
CA VAL A 79 17.18 39.23 -4.79
C VAL A 79 18.64 39.27 -4.35
N LEU A 80 18.90 39.03 -3.07
CA LEU A 80 20.26 38.93 -2.52
C LEU A 80 20.95 37.66 -3.05
N PRO A 81 22.29 37.63 -3.13
CA PRO A 81 23.03 36.41 -3.42
C PRO A 81 22.64 35.27 -2.47
N LEU A 82 22.56 34.03 -2.99
CA LEU A 82 22.23 32.85 -2.18
C LEU A 82 23.24 32.66 -1.06
N SER A 83 24.50 33.02 -1.24
CA SER A 83 25.51 32.97 -0.18
C SER A 83 25.12 33.80 1.06
N GLN A 84 24.52 34.98 0.87
CA GLN A 84 24.04 35.83 1.98
C GLN A 84 22.81 35.20 2.67
N GLN A 85 21.91 34.61 1.89
CA GLN A 85 20.73 33.94 2.43
C GLN A 85 21.12 32.70 3.24
N VAL A 86 22.08 31.91 2.74
CA VAL A 86 22.64 30.75 3.45
C VAL A 86 23.38 31.18 4.71
N ALA A 87 24.15 32.26 4.67
CA ALA A 87 24.83 32.79 5.86
C ALA A 87 23.82 33.19 6.96
N ALA A 88 22.71 33.84 6.60
CA ALA A 88 21.65 34.16 7.56
C ALA A 88 21.00 32.90 8.16
N ALA A 89 20.75 31.88 7.34
CA ALA A 89 20.24 30.60 7.81
C ALA A 89 21.20 29.92 8.80
N ARG A 90 22.50 29.91 8.49
CA ARG A 90 23.55 29.36 9.36
C ARG A 90 23.63 30.08 10.70
N VAL A 91 23.48 31.40 10.73
CA VAL A 91 23.46 32.17 12.00
C VAL A 91 22.26 31.77 12.85
N ALA A 92 21.10 31.51 12.24
CA ALA A 92 19.90 31.08 12.96
C ALA A 92 19.94 29.61 13.40
N HIS A 93 20.65 28.76 12.66
CA HIS A 93 20.85 27.35 12.97
C HIS A 93 22.35 26.98 12.92
N PRO A 94 23.10 27.31 13.99
CA PRO A 94 24.54 27.10 14.02
C PRO A 94 24.94 25.63 14.21
N GLY A 95 24.03 24.79 14.70
CA GLY A 95 24.22 23.34 14.78
C GLY A 95 23.98 22.67 13.43
N GLY A 96 24.59 21.51 13.20
CA GLY A 96 24.30 20.68 12.02
C GLY A 96 24.95 21.12 10.71
N ASP A 97 24.86 20.29 9.69
CA ASP A 97 25.44 20.53 8.37
C ASP A 97 24.36 20.92 7.36
N ILE A 98 24.66 21.87 6.47
CA ILE A 98 23.75 22.20 5.39
C ILE A 98 23.79 21.05 4.38
N THR A 99 22.64 20.41 4.16
CA THR A 99 22.51 19.25 3.25
C THR A 99 21.88 19.63 1.91
N GLN A 100 21.12 20.73 1.87
CA GLN A 100 20.43 21.19 0.68
C GLN A 100 20.02 22.66 0.80
N VAL A 101 20.11 23.40 -0.30
CA VAL A 101 19.57 24.75 -0.46
C VAL A 101 18.54 24.72 -1.58
N MET A 102 17.37 25.30 -1.31
CA MET A 102 16.27 25.41 -2.26
C MET A 102 15.94 26.89 -2.44
N PRO A 103 16.36 27.49 -3.57
CA PRO A 103 16.03 28.88 -3.89
C PRO A 103 14.51 29.12 -3.92
N ALA A 104 14.12 30.37 -3.67
CA ALA A 104 12.74 30.82 -3.85
C ALA A 104 12.20 30.41 -5.24
N ILE A 105 10.99 29.81 -5.25
CA ILE A 105 10.38 29.29 -6.48
C ILE A 105 9.65 30.36 -7.30
N ASP A 106 9.29 31.48 -6.67
CA ASP A 106 8.67 32.67 -7.25
C ASP A 106 9.02 33.92 -6.42
N GLU A 107 8.58 35.08 -6.89
CA GLU A 107 8.87 36.39 -6.26
C GLU A 107 8.33 36.52 -4.83
N THR A 108 7.36 35.70 -4.44
CA THR A 108 6.71 35.73 -3.13
C THR A 108 7.20 34.64 -2.20
N SER A 109 8.06 33.73 -2.67
CA SER A 109 8.53 32.58 -1.90
C SER A 109 9.81 32.88 -1.14
N THR A 110 9.98 32.26 0.02
CA THR A 110 11.29 32.23 0.71
C THR A 110 12.26 31.22 0.11
N THR A 111 13.56 31.44 0.34
CA THR A 111 14.58 30.40 0.17
C THR A 111 14.58 29.47 1.38
N ARG A 112 14.75 28.18 1.15
CA ARG A 112 14.77 27.16 2.21
C ARG A 112 16.15 26.50 2.28
N VAL A 113 16.79 26.56 3.46
CA VAL A 113 18.09 25.94 3.74
C VAL A 113 17.87 24.77 4.69
N ILE A 114 18.29 23.57 4.30
CA ILE A 114 18.06 22.33 5.03
C ILE A 114 19.32 21.93 5.77
N PHE A 115 19.19 21.73 7.08
CA PHE A 115 20.24 21.29 7.98
C PHE A 115 19.99 19.85 8.44
N SER A 116 21.05 19.03 8.46
CA SER A 116 21.07 17.87 9.35
C SER A 116 21.03 18.38 10.79
N ASP A 117 20.28 17.72 11.67
CA ASP A 117 20.16 18.16 13.05
C ASP A 117 19.99 16.93 13.94
N GLU A 118 20.94 16.69 14.84
CA GLU A 118 20.92 15.53 15.75
C GLU A 118 19.80 15.61 16.79
N THR A 119 19.19 16.80 16.96
CA THR A 119 18.08 17.01 17.89
C THR A 119 16.73 16.59 17.31
N VAL A 120 16.64 16.38 15.99
CA VAL A 120 15.45 15.82 15.33
C VAL A 120 15.64 14.32 15.05
N PRO A 121 14.55 13.54 14.87
CA PRO A 121 14.67 12.12 14.53
C PRO A 121 15.49 11.88 13.26
N ALA A 122 16.19 10.74 13.17
CA ALA A 122 17.19 10.46 12.13
C ALA A 122 16.75 10.67 10.67
N ASP A 123 15.46 10.48 10.36
CA ASP A 123 14.93 10.67 9.00
C ASP A 123 14.36 12.08 8.74
N TYR A 124 14.55 13.00 9.69
CA TYR A 124 14.09 14.39 9.64
C TYR A 124 15.26 15.36 9.54
N ALA A 125 14.97 16.56 9.08
CA ALA A 125 15.92 17.65 8.95
C ALA A 125 15.28 18.97 9.45
N MET A 126 16.10 19.96 9.77
CA MET A 126 15.64 21.30 10.10
C MET A 126 15.67 22.18 8.85
N ALA A 127 14.53 22.77 8.46
CA ALA A 127 14.46 23.72 7.36
C ALA A 127 14.38 25.14 7.89
N VAL A 128 15.34 25.99 7.51
CA VAL A 128 15.34 27.42 7.82
C VAL A 128 14.85 28.19 6.60
N PHE A 129 13.84 29.04 6.80
CA PHE A 129 13.22 29.85 5.76
C PHE A 129 13.77 31.27 5.82
N VAL A 130 14.27 31.75 4.69
CA VAL A 130 14.97 33.04 4.59
C VAL A 130 14.30 33.90 3.53
N ASN A 131 14.03 35.15 3.88
CA ASN A 131 13.56 36.16 2.94
C ASN A 131 14.68 36.45 1.91
N PRO A 132 14.48 36.18 0.61
CA PRO A 132 15.51 36.35 -0.41
C PRO A 132 15.90 37.82 -0.66
N TYR A 133 15.10 38.79 -0.19
CA TYR A 133 15.33 40.22 -0.42
C TYR A 133 16.01 40.91 0.77
N THR A 134 15.84 40.40 1.98
CA THR A 134 16.32 41.06 3.22
C THR A 134 17.26 40.19 4.06
N ALA A 135 17.40 38.90 3.72
CA ALA A 135 18.07 37.88 4.53
C ALA A 135 17.46 37.70 5.94
N GLU A 136 16.26 38.22 6.19
CA GLU A 136 15.50 37.97 7.40
C GLU A 136 15.08 36.50 7.49
N VAL A 137 15.37 35.85 8.62
CA VAL A 137 14.92 34.48 8.88
C VAL A 137 13.47 34.50 9.30
N ARG A 138 12.62 33.84 8.52
CA ARG A 138 11.16 33.77 8.69
C ARG A 138 10.73 32.65 9.63
N GLY A 139 11.54 31.61 9.80
CA GLY A 139 11.27 30.55 10.75
C GLY A 139 12.14 29.31 10.55
N GLN A 140 12.01 28.37 11.48
CA GLN A 140 12.63 27.05 11.42
C GLN A 140 11.54 26.00 11.57
N VAL A 141 11.45 25.07 10.62
CA VAL A 141 10.43 24.02 10.61
C VAL A 141 11.11 22.67 10.43
N GLN A 142 10.78 21.72 11.30
CA GLN A 142 11.18 20.33 11.12
C GLN A 142 10.50 19.75 9.87
N THR A 143 11.28 19.10 9.02
CA THR A 143 10.82 18.53 7.75
C THR A 143 11.19 17.06 7.62
N PHE A 144 10.34 16.29 6.94
CA PHE A 144 10.67 14.95 6.48
C PHE A 144 10.83 15.00 4.96
N GLY A 145 12.08 14.95 4.49
CA GLY A 145 12.41 15.24 3.10
C GLY A 145 11.89 16.62 2.68
N GLN A 146 10.83 16.65 1.89
CA GLN A 146 10.23 17.89 1.37
C GLN A 146 8.97 18.32 2.13
N TRP A 147 8.45 17.48 3.02
CA TRP A 147 7.18 17.68 3.71
C TRP A 147 7.40 18.53 4.96
N LEU A 148 6.57 19.57 5.13
CA LEU A 148 6.53 20.36 6.36
C LEU A 148 5.80 19.57 7.46
N GLY A 149 5.79 20.09 8.68
CA GLY A 149 5.36 19.33 9.86
C GLY A 149 3.98 18.67 9.72
N VAL A 150 2.98 19.39 9.18
CA VAL A 150 1.63 18.84 8.99
C VAL A 150 1.63 17.64 8.05
N ARG A 151 2.21 17.78 6.85
CA ARG A 151 2.24 16.68 5.87
C ARG A 151 3.17 15.57 6.30
N ALA A 152 4.29 15.87 6.96
CA ALA A 152 5.20 14.87 7.51
C ALA A 152 4.52 14.00 8.57
N TRP A 153 3.70 14.60 9.44
CA TRP A 153 2.91 13.86 10.42
C TRP A 153 1.87 12.94 9.74
N ILE A 154 1.13 13.47 8.76
CA ILE A 154 0.13 12.68 8.00
C ILE A 154 0.81 11.53 7.26
N ASP A 155 1.97 11.78 6.65
CA ASP A 155 2.78 10.81 5.94
C ASP A 155 3.22 9.67 6.87
N GLU A 156 3.78 9.97 8.04
CA GLU A 156 4.18 8.97 9.03
C GLU A 156 2.99 8.12 9.50
N LEU A 157 1.84 8.75 9.80
CA LEU A 157 0.62 8.01 10.14
C LEU A 157 0.15 7.10 8.99
N HIS A 158 0.26 7.56 7.74
CA HIS A 158 -0.11 6.80 6.54
C HIS A 158 0.79 5.58 6.31
N ARG A 159 2.11 5.72 6.53
CA ARG A 159 3.08 4.64 6.25
C ARG A 159 3.33 3.70 7.43
N THR A 160 3.18 4.15 8.68
CA THR A 160 3.51 3.34 9.88
C THR A 160 2.46 3.36 10.98
N LEU A 161 1.35 4.09 10.88
CA LEU A 161 0.46 4.35 12.03
C LEU A 161 1.15 5.01 13.24
N HIS A 162 2.32 5.64 13.07
CA HIS A 162 3.22 6.04 14.16
C HIS A 162 3.66 4.89 15.08
N LEU A 163 3.72 3.67 14.56
CA LEU A 163 4.18 2.47 15.28
C LEU A 163 5.59 2.02 14.83
N GLY A 164 6.34 2.90 14.17
CA GLY A 164 7.69 2.64 13.69
C GLY A 164 7.77 1.41 12.78
N ALA A 165 8.78 0.56 13.00
CA ALA A 165 9.03 -0.63 12.17
C ALA A 165 7.86 -1.63 12.14
N PHE A 166 7.15 -1.79 13.27
CA PHE A 166 5.97 -2.66 13.32
C PHE A 166 4.88 -2.15 12.37
N GLY A 167 4.62 -0.84 12.46
CA GLY A 167 3.72 -0.13 11.59
C GLY A 167 4.04 -0.24 10.11
N ARG A 168 5.32 -0.02 9.77
CA ARG A 168 5.83 -0.12 8.40
C ARG A 168 5.61 -1.52 7.81
N ASN A 169 5.87 -2.56 8.59
CA ASN A 169 5.62 -3.95 8.17
C ASN A 169 4.12 -4.25 8.05
N TYR A 170 3.28 -3.72 8.94
CA TYR A 170 1.83 -3.90 8.83
C TYR A 170 1.25 -3.17 7.61
N SER A 171 1.78 -1.99 7.27
CA SER A 171 1.45 -1.26 6.05
C SER A 171 1.76 -2.05 4.79
N GLU A 172 2.98 -2.55 4.68
CA GLU A 172 3.40 -3.38 3.55
C GLU A 172 2.54 -4.66 3.47
N LEU A 173 2.28 -5.31 4.60
CA LEU A 173 1.40 -6.48 4.66
C LEU A 173 -0.02 -6.14 4.16
N ALA A 174 -0.58 -5.01 4.57
CA ALA A 174 -1.90 -4.57 4.16
C ALA A 174 -1.96 -4.26 2.65
N ALA A 175 -0.98 -3.53 2.12
CA ALA A 175 -0.81 -3.29 0.68
C ALA A 175 -0.68 -4.62 -0.08
N SER A 176 0.11 -5.54 0.45
CA SER A 176 0.34 -6.87 -0.12
C SER A 176 -0.87 -7.81 -0.04
N TRP A 177 -1.94 -7.48 0.67
CA TRP A 177 -3.19 -8.25 0.62
C TRP A 177 -4.27 -7.53 -0.20
N MET A 178 -4.08 -6.23 -0.49
CA MET A 178 -5.07 -5.39 -1.17
C MET A 178 -5.49 -5.96 -2.51
N TRP A 179 -4.55 -6.25 -3.40
CA TRP A 179 -4.81 -6.88 -4.69
C TRP A 179 -5.55 -8.24 -4.59
N ILE A 180 -5.25 -9.09 -3.61
CA ILE A 180 -5.95 -10.36 -3.40
C ILE A 180 -7.39 -10.13 -2.96
N VAL A 181 -7.61 -9.17 -2.06
CA VAL A 181 -8.95 -8.79 -1.61
C VAL A 181 -9.75 -8.16 -2.76
N VAL A 182 -9.16 -7.25 -3.54
CA VAL A 182 -9.81 -6.57 -4.68
C VAL A 182 -10.13 -7.56 -5.79
N LEU A 183 -9.14 -8.30 -6.29
CA LEU A 183 -9.32 -9.29 -7.37
C LEU A 183 -10.24 -10.44 -6.92
N GLY A 184 -10.08 -10.92 -5.69
CA GLY A 184 -10.96 -11.92 -5.10
C GLY A 184 -12.40 -11.44 -4.98
N GLY A 185 -12.61 -10.19 -4.53
CA GLY A 185 -13.92 -9.56 -4.44
C GLY A 185 -14.59 -9.40 -5.82
N LEU A 186 -13.83 -8.96 -6.81
CA LEU A 186 -14.28 -8.82 -8.19
C LEU A 186 -14.69 -10.17 -8.78
N ALA A 187 -13.87 -11.19 -8.62
CA ALA A 187 -14.17 -12.55 -9.08
C ALA A 187 -15.46 -13.09 -8.42
N LEU A 188 -15.61 -12.94 -7.10
CA LEU A 188 -16.81 -13.35 -6.36
C LEU A 188 -18.07 -12.63 -6.85
N TRP A 189 -17.97 -11.34 -7.15
CA TRP A 189 -19.08 -10.53 -7.64
C TRP A 189 -19.48 -10.89 -9.07
N ILE A 190 -18.52 -10.93 -10.00
CA ILE A 190 -18.75 -11.30 -11.39
C ILE A 190 -19.31 -12.73 -11.46
N GLY A 191 -18.71 -13.68 -10.75
CA GLY A 191 -19.16 -15.06 -10.72
C GLY A 191 -20.61 -15.17 -10.24
N ARG A 192 -20.99 -14.46 -9.17
CA ARG A 192 -22.37 -14.41 -8.69
C ARG A 192 -23.34 -13.85 -9.73
N ARG A 193 -23.01 -12.70 -10.34
CA ARG A 193 -23.91 -12.02 -11.30
C ARG A 193 -24.04 -12.76 -12.63
N ARG A 194 -23.00 -13.47 -13.07
CA ARG A 194 -23.06 -14.38 -14.22
C ARG A 194 -24.02 -15.54 -13.96
N THR A 195 -23.96 -16.18 -12.80
CA THR A 195 -24.90 -17.24 -12.43
C THR A 195 -26.35 -16.73 -12.35
N GLU A 196 -26.55 -15.50 -11.86
CA GLU A 196 -27.87 -14.88 -11.79
C GLU A 196 -28.37 -14.30 -13.13
N ARG A 197 -27.56 -14.34 -14.21
CA ARG A 197 -27.82 -13.72 -15.53
C ARG A 197 -28.16 -12.21 -15.44
N ARG A 198 -27.59 -11.49 -14.47
CA ARG A 198 -27.86 -10.07 -14.18
C ARG A 198 -26.63 -9.20 -14.39
N LEU A 199 -26.07 -9.19 -15.61
CA LEU A 199 -24.80 -8.52 -15.93
C LEU A 199 -24.81 -7.00 -15.68
N ARG A 200 -25.94 -6.31 -15.93
CA ARG A 200 -26.09 -4.88 -15.62
C ARG A 200 -25.87 -4.55 -14.13
N ARG A 201 -26.15 -5.50 -13.24
CA ARG A 201 -25.94 -5.36 -11.79
C ARG A 201 -24.48 -5.55 -11.37
N ILE A 202 -23.55 -5.71 -12.31
CA ILE A 202 -22.11 -5.70 -12.01
C ILE A 202 -21.67 -4.28 -11.64
N VAL A 203 -22.19 -3.27 -12.35
CA VAL A 203 -21.78 -1.86 -12.23
C VAL A 203 -22.85 -0.94 -11.64
N LEU A 204 -24.10 -1.41 -11.54
CA LEU A 204 -25.22 -0.65 -10.96
C LEU A 204 -25.66 -1.25 -9.61
N PRO A 205 -25.76 -0.43 -8.54
CA PRO A 205 -26.16 -0.93 -7.22
C PRO A 205 -27.65 -1.27 -7.17
N ASP A 206 -27.99 -2.31 -6.42
CA ASP A 206 -29.38 -2.65 -6.12
C ASP A 206 -29.94 -1.73 -5.02
N THR A 207 -30.83 -0.83 -5.41
CA THR A 207 -31.53 0.10 -4.53
C THR A 207 -32.82 -0.47 -3.94
N SER A 208 -33.37 -1.54 -4.54
CA SER A 208 -34.63 -2.17 -4.13
C SER A 208 -34.48 -3.08 -2.91
N SER A 209 -33.32 -3.73 -2.78
CA SER A 209 -33.00 -4.61 -1.66
C SER A 209 -32.87 -3.83 -0.33
N ARG A 210 -33.17 -4.49 0.80
CA ARG A 210 -32.95 -3.94 2.15
C ARG A 210 -31.89 -4.75 2.93
N GLY A 211 -31.42 -4.18 4.05
CA GLY A 211 -30.51 -4.84 4.99
C GLY A 211 -29.16 -5.24 4.37
N ARG A 212 -28.74 -6.50 4.61
CA ARG A 212 -27.44 -7.03 4.17
C ARG A 212 -27.31 -7.11 2.65
N SER A 213 -28.39 -7.43 1.93
CA SER A 213 -28.35 -7.51 0.46
C SER A 213 -28.02 -6.16 -0.17
N ARG A 214 -28.61 -5.06 0.35
CA ARG A 214 -28.30 -3.69 -0.08
C ARG A 214 -26.83 -3.35 0.16
N ASN A 215 -26.34 -3.61 1.38
CA ASN A 215 -24.94 -3.33 1.73
C ASN A 215 -23.96 -4.10 0.83
N LEU A 216 -24.26 -5.37 0.54
CA LEU A 216 -23.46 -6.20 -0.35
C LEU A 216 -23.44 -5.66 -1.78
N SER A 217 -24.59 -5.19 -2.28
CA SER A 217 -24.64 -4.62 -3.62
C SER A 217 -23.83 -3.34 -3.74
N TRP A 218 -23.93 -2.44 -2.76
CA TRP A 218 -23.15 -1.20 -2.77
C TRP A 218 -21.66 -1.45 -2.55
N HIS A 219 -21.30 -2.31 -1.60
CA HIS A 219 -19.90 -2.72 -1.38
C HIS A 219 -19.27 -3.28 -2.65
N ALA A 220 -19.97 -4.19 -3.35
CA ALA A 220 -19.44 -4.80 -4.55
C ALA A 220 -19.37 -3.83 -5.73
N VAL A 221 -20.42 -3.03 -5.96
CA VAL A 221 -20.43 -2.08 -7.08
C VAL A 221 -19.41 -0.98 -6.90
N THR A 222 -19.35 -0.34 -5.73
CA THR A 222 -18.31 0.65 -5.43
C THR A 222 -16.92 0.03 -5.58
N GLY A 223 -16.74 -1.22 -5.10
CA GLY A 223 -15.51 -1.99 -5.30
C GLY A 223 -15.13 -2.19 -6.77
N VAL A 224 -16.09 -2.42 -7.67
CA VAL A 224 -15.85 -2.50 -9.12
C VAL A 224 -15.34 -1.17 -9.67
N TRP A 225 -15.98 -0.05 -9.31
CA TRP A 225 -15.61 1.28 -9.80
C TRP A 225 -14.21 1.71 -9.38
N ILE A 226 -13.80 1.38 -8.16
CA ILE A 226 -12.48 1.77 -7.63
C ILE A 226 -11.39 0.72 -7.87
N ALA A 227 -11.72 -0.46 -8.41
CA ALA A 227 -10.80 -1.60 -8.47
C ALA A 227 -9.48 -1.26 -9.18
N ILE A 228 -9.54 -0.65 -10.36
CA ILE A 228 -8.33 -0.28 -11.12
C ILE A 228 -7.48 0.70 -10.33
N GLY A 229 -8.10 1.74 -9.76
CA GLY A 229 -7.39 2.72 -8.93
C GLY A 229 -6.72 2.09 -7.72
N LEU A 230 -7.42 1.19 -7.01
CA LEU A 230 -6.85 0.48 -5.86
C LEU A 230 -5.70 -0.46 -6.24
N LEU A 231 -5.78 -1.12 -7.40
CA LEU A 231 -4.70 -1.99 -7.88
C LEU A 231 -3.46 -1.16 -8.23
N LEU A 232 -3.64 -0.02 -8.89
CA LEU A 232 -2.54 0.91 -9.17
C LEU A 232 -1.93 1.43 -7.86
N LEU A 233 -2.72 2.03 -6.96
CA LEU A 233 -2.23 2.56 -5.68
C LEU A 233 -1.54 1.49 -4.81
N SER A 234 -2.05 0.26 -4.84
CA SER A 234 -1.42 -0.88 -4.14
C SER A 234 -0.09 -1.24 -4.78
N ALA A 235 0.01 -1.27 -6.11
CA ALA A 235 1.25 -1.57 -6.81
C ALA A 235 2.29 -0.49 -6.54
N THR A 236 1.92 0.79 -6.60
CA THR A 236 2.85 1.89 -6.32
C THR A 236 3.34 1.84 -4.87
N GLY A 237 2.44 1.62 -3.88
CA GLY A 237 2.82 1.59 -2.46
C GLY A 237 3.79 0.45 -2.12
N LEU A 238 3.77 -0.65 -2.88
CA LEU A 238 4.75 -1.73 -2.73
C LEU A 238 6.14 -1.37 -3.28
N THR A 239 6.26 -0.45 -4.25
CA THR A 239 7.55 -0.09 -4.86
C THR A 239 8.53 0.56 -3.89
N TRP A 240 8.04 1.24 -2.85
CA TRP A 240 8.85 1.88 -1.80
C TRP A 240 8.64 1.27 -0.41
N SER A 241 8.05 0.08 -0.34
CA SER A 241 7.92 -0.66 0.92
C SER A 241 9.27 -1.26 1.33
N ASN A 242 9.36 -1.77 2.56
CA ASN A 242 10.64 -2.26 3.10
C ASN A 242 11.16 -3.51 2.37
N HIS A 243 10.36 -4.57 2.28
CA HIS A 243 10.80 -5.85 1.73
C HIS A 243 10.42 -6.00 0.26
N ALA A 244 9.15 -5.79 -0.09
CA ALA A 244 8.73 -5.83 -1.49
C ALA A 244 9.40 -4.72 -2.33
N GLY A 245 9.52 -3.51 -1.78
CA GLY A 245 10.22 -2.41 -2.44
C GLY A 245 11.70 -2.70 -2.68
N ALA A 246 12.40 -3.33 -1.73
CA ALA A 246 13.78 -3.78 -1.95
C ALA A 246 13.89 -4.80 -3.11
N LYS A 247 12.95 -5.75 -3.21
CA LYS A 247 12.93 -6.70 -4.35
C LYS A 247 12.61 -6.03 -5.68
N ILE A 248 11.77 -5.01 -5.66
CA ILE A 248 11.49 -4.20 -6.85
C ILE A 248 12.73 -3.38 -7.23
N ALA A 249 13.45 -2.83 -6.26
CA ALA A 249 14.71 -2.14 -6.49
C ALA A 249 15.77 -3.06 -7.10
N ASP A 250 15.94 -4.29 -6.57
CA ASP A 250 16.84 -5.31 -7.14
C ASP A 250 16.55 -5.54 -8.64
N VAL A 251 15.28 -5.72 -9.00
CA VAL A 251 14.85 -5.91 -10.40
C VAL A 251 15.13 -4.67 -11.25
N ARG A 252 14.87 -3.48 -10.72
CA ARG A 252 15.13 -2.23 -11.44
C ARG A 252 16.61 -2.04 -11.74
N THR A 253 17.48 -2.38 -10.80
CA THR A 253 18.94 -2.34 -10.99
C THR A 253 19.39 -3.38 -12.02
N LEU A 254 18.88 -4.62 -11.95
CA LEU A 254 19.23 -5.67 -12.91
C LEU A 254 18.82 -5.35 -14.35
N LEU A 255 17.77 -4.54 -14.53
CA LEU A 255 17.21 -4.18 -15.84
C LEU A 255 17.58 -2.75 -16.27
N ASP A 256 18.43 -2.05 -15.52
CA ASP A 256 18.83 -0.65 -15.78
C ASP A 256 17.61 0.30 -15.94
N TRP A 257 16.63 0.15 -15.04
CA TRP A 257 15.38 0.94 -15.00
C TRP A 257 15.46 2.14 -14.04
N HIS A 258 16.65 2.70 -13.88
CA HIS A 258 16.90 3.94 -13.15
C HIS A 258 17.59 4.95 -14.07
N SER A 259 17.53 6.24 -13.71
CA SER A 259 18.45 7.21 -14.31
C SER A 259 19.89 6.84 -13.94
N ARG A 260 20.83 7.20 -14.80
CA ARG A 260 22.24 7.12 -14.42
C ARG A 260 22.51 8.08 -13.25
N PRO A 261 23.34 7.71 -12.27
CA PRO A 261 23.76 8.66 -11.24
C PRO A 261 24.56 9.81 -11.87
N LEU A 262 24.56 10.95 -11.18
CA LEU A 262 25.43 12.08 -11.51
C LEU A 262 26.86 11.78 -11.06
N GLU A 263 27.84 12.06 -11.92
CA GLU A 263 29.24 12.00 -11.54
C GLU A 263 29.62 13.26 -10.73
N THR A 264 29.98 13.07 -9.47
CA THR A 264 30.37 14.15 -8.56
C THR A 264 31.88 14.23 -8.36
N SER A 265 32.65 13.21 -8.74
CA SER A 265 34.10 13.22 -8.55
C SER A 265 34.79 14.26 -9.44
N LEU A 266 35.54 15.19 -8.84
CA LEU A 266 36.41 16.11 -9.57
C LEU A 266 37.67 15.42 -10.10
N ALA A 267 38.05 14.28 -9.52
CA ALA A 267 39.19 13.46 -9.99
C ALA A 267 38.86 12.73 -11.29
N ALA A 268 37.60 12.36 -11.53
CA ALA A 268 37.16 11.73 -12.78
C ALA A 268 37.37 12.63 -14.01
N ALA A 269 37.39 13.96 -13.84
CA ALA A 269 37.76 14.90 -14.90
C ALA A 269 39.23 14.75 -15.36
N THR A 270 40.07 14.04 -14.58
CA THR A 270 41.46 13.69 -14.93
C THR A 270 41.68 12.21 -15.32
N GLY A 271 40.60 11.43 -15.46
CA GLY A 271 40.61 10.12 -16.13
C GLY A 271 40.54 8.89 -15.20
N GLY A 272 39.62 7.97 -15.53
CA GLY A 272 39.74 6.53 -15.25
C GLY A 272 38.98 5.94 -14.06
N GLY A 273 37.70 5.58 -14.28
CA GLY A 273 37.08 4.29 -13.92
C GLY A 273 37.06 3.74 -12.47
N ALA A 274 35.81 3.58 -11.99
CA ALA A 274 35.24 2.49 -11.18
C ALA A 274 35.21 2.56 -9.64
N GLY A 275 33.98 2.49 -9.10
CA GLY A 275 33.71 1.93 -7.76
C GLY A 275 32.48 2.50 -7.03
N HIS A 276 31.29 1.93 -7.24
CA HIS A 276 30.09 2.25 -6.46
C HIS A 276 30.18 1.77 -5.00
N GLN A 277 30.02 2.69 -4.04
CA GLN A 277 29.46 2.40 -2.72
C GLN A 277 28.60 3.59 -2.26
N HIS A 278 27.29 3.36 -2.12
CA HIS A 278 26.36 4.30 -1.50
C HIS A 278 26.39 4.13 0.02
N VAL A 279 27.06 5.05 0.70
CA VAL A 279 26.79 5.47 2.08
C VAL A 279 26.99 6.97 2.05
N ALA A 280 25.94 7.76 2.35
CA ALA A 280 26.08 9.21 2.43
C ALA A 280 27.11 9.55 3.52
N PRO A 281 28.27 10.14 3.19
CA PRO A 281 29.16 10.70 4.18
C PRO A 281 28.53 11.98 4.73
N VAL A 282 28.63 12.14 6.04
CA VAL A 282 28.40 13.42 6.71
C VAL A 282 29.41 14.42 6.13
N ALA A 283 28.92 15.57 5.67
CA ALA A 283 29.72 16.59 5.01
C ALA A 283 30.89 17.04 5.90
N THR A 284 32.10 17.07 5.35
CA THR A 284 33.28 17.67 6.02
C THR A 284 33.84 18.88 5.27
N GLY A 285 33.12 19.35 4.24
CA GLY A 285 33.33 20.68 3.68
C GLY A 285 32.68 21.73 4.59
N GLY A 286 33.47 22.37 5.45
CA GLY A 286 32.98 23.48 6.29
C GLY A 286 32.36 24.63 5.46
N ASP A 287 31.68 25.55 6.14
CA ASP A 287 30.87 26.63 5.53
C ASP A 287 31.60 27.53 4.51
N ALA A 288 32.93 27.46 4.45
CA ALA A 288 33.73 28.13 3.42
C ALA A 288 33.27 27.78 1.99
N VAL A 289 32.79 26.55 1.75
CA VAL A 289 32.39 26.08 0.42
C VAL A 289 31.28 26.93 -0.22
N PHE A 290 30.44 27.58 0.58
CA PHE A 290 29.37 28.46 0.08
C PHE A 290 29.88 29.78 -0.49
N THR A 291 31.11 30.20 -0.15
CA THR A 291 31.69 31.50 -0.52
C THR A 291 33.04 31.40 -1.24
N SER A 292 33.75 30.27 -1.13
CA SER A 292 35.03 30.06 -1.78
C SER A 292 34.88 29.72 -3.27
N GLY A 293 35.77 30.27 -4.10
CA GLY A 293 35.78 29.99 -5.55
C GLY A 293 34.54 30.56 -6.24
N ALA A 294 33.81 29.72 -6.96
CA ALA A 294 32.50 30.08 -7.51
C ALA A 294 31.42 30.11 -6.41
N GLY A 295 31.57 29.31 -5.36
CA GLY A 295 30.61 29.19 -4.26
C GLY A 295 29.21 28.82 -4.73
N ILE A 296 28.21 29.00 -3.86
CA ILE A 296 26.81 28.70 -4.21
C ILE A 296 26.24 29.65 -5.27
N ASP A 297 26.68 30.91 -5.28
CA ASP A 297 26.19 31.92 -6.22
C ASP A 297 26.65 31.60 -7.65
N GLY A 298 27.91 31.23 -7.83
CA GLY A 298 28.43 30.80 -9.13
C GLY A 298 27.83 29.47 -9.59
N VAL A 299 27.59 28.53 -8.67
CA VAL A 299 26.88 27.28 -8.98
C VAL A 299 25.45 27.55 -9.47
N MET A 300 24.72 28.46 -8.82
CA MET A 300 23.38 28.87 -9.25
C MET A 300 23.39 29.60 -10.61
N ALA A 301 24.39 30.46 -10.83
CA ALA A 301 24.58 31.14 -12.11
C ALA A 301 24.85 30.12 -13.24
N THR A 302 25.71 29.14 -13.00
CA THR A 302 25.97 28.04 -13.95
C THR A 302 24.71 27.24 -14.22
N ALA A 303 23.95 26.85 -13.19
CA ALA A 303 22.70 26.10 -13.37
C ALA A 303 21.68 26.86 -14.24
N THR A 304 21.52 28.15 -13.98
CA THR A 304 20.63 29.03 -14.77
C THR A 304 21.11 29.15 -16.21
N ALA A 305 22.43 29.34 -16.42
CA ALA A 305 23.03 29.40 -17.75
C ALA A 305 22.90 28.07 -18.54
N GLN A 306 22.84 26.94 -17.83
CA GLN A 306 22.55 25.61 -18.37
C GLN A 306 21.05 25.32 -18.55
N GLY A 307 20.19 26.30 -18.29
CA GLY A 307 18.75 26.23 -18.56
C GLY A 307 17.92 25.53 -17.47
N LEU A 308 18.50 25.19 -16.32
CA LEU A 308 17.75 24.62 -15.19
C LEU A 308 16.85 25.70 -14.57
N GLN A 309 15.65 25.31 -14.13
CA GLN A 309 14.66 26.22 -13.57
C GLN A 309 14.18 25.78 -12.19
N VAL A 310 13.81 26.74 -11.34
CA VAL A 310 13.14 26.44 -10.07
C VAL A 310 11.84 25.65 -10.30
N PRO A 311 11.44 24.75 -9.37
CA PRO A 311 12.12 24.41 -8.11
C PRO A 311 13.43 23.62 -8.30
N LEU A 312 14.49 24.07 -7.61
CA LEU A 312 15.83 23.46 -7.65
C LEU A 312 16.23 22.94 -6.27
N PHE A 313 16.95 21.82 -6.25
CA PHE A 313 17.71 21.35 -5.11
C PHE A 313 19.19 21.56 -5.40
N ILE A 314 19.86 22.35 -4.58
CA ILE A 314 21.30 22.57 -4.63
C ILE A 314 21.92 21.87 -3.43
N THR A 315 22.69 20.81 -3.66
CA THR A 315 23.35 20.03 -2.61
C THR A 315 24.85 20.35 -2.61
N PRO A 316 25.40 20.78 -1.46
CA PRO A 316 26.83 21.04 -1.33
C PRO A 316 27.65 19.76 -1.48
N PRO A 317 28.92 19.87 -1.88
CA PRO A 317 29.79 18.71 -2.01
C PRO A 317 30.11 18.11 -0.63
N GLU A 318 30.31 16.80 -0.60
CA GLU A 318 30.61 16.05 0.63
C GLU A 318 32.02 16.40 1.16
N ASP A 319 32.95 16.68 0.25
CA ASP A 319 34.35 17.03 0.49
C ASP A 319 34.91 17.98 -0.59
N ALA A 320 36.19 18.33 -0.48
CA ALA A 320 36.87 19.24 -1.41
C ALA A 320 37.16 18.62 -2.79
N GLU A 321 37.03 17.30 -2.95
CA GLU A 321 37.26 16.57 -4.20
C GLU A 321 35.96 16.29 -4.97
N SER A 322 34.83 16.75 -4.43
CA SER A 322 33.50 16.53 -4.96
C SER A 322 32.90 17.82 -5.54
N ALA A 323 32.09 17.66 -6.58
CA ALA A 323 31.30 18.71 -7.20
C ALA A 323 29.98 18.94 -6.46
N TRP A 324 29.44 20.15 -6.59
CA TRP A 324 28.05 20.45 -6.21
C TRP A 324 27.09 19.69 -7.10
N SER A 325 25.91 19.35 -6.58
CA SER A 325 24.80 18.82 -7.38
C SER A 325 23.65 19.83 -7.44
N VAL A 326 23.15 20.10 -8.64
CA VAL A 326 21.97 20.94 -8.86
C VAL A 326 20.95 20.16 -9.67
N ALA A 327 19.77 19.95 -9.12
CA ALA A 327 18.72 19.15 -9.75
C ALA A 327 17.37 19.89 -9.76
N GLU A 328 16.68 19.87 -10.89
CA GLU A 328 15.28 20.28 -10.98
C GLU A 328 14.38 19.30 -10.22
N ARG A 329 13.34 19.86 -9.58
CA ARG A 329 12.33 19.08 -8.85
C ARG A 329 10.90 19.49 -9.19
N LYS A 330 10.62 19.78 -10.46
CA LYS A 330 9.25 20.04 -10.92
C LYS A 330 8.52 18.73 -11.15
N ARG A 331 7.68 18.34 -10.18
CA ARG A 331 7.01 17.03 -10.12
C ARG A 331 5.62 17.00 -10.75
N ASP A 332 4.99 18.16 -10.90
CA ASP A 332 3.72 18.30 -11.61
C ASP A 332 3.96 18.35 -13.13
N TRP A 333 2.97 17.93 -13.91
CA TRP A 333 3.06 17.85 -15.35
C TRP A 333 3.06 19.25 -16.01
N PRO A 334 3.94 19.53 -16.99
CA PRO A 334 5.04 18.69 -17.48
C PRO A 334 6.19 18.64 -16.46
N THR A 335 6.70 17.44 -16.21
CA THR A 335 7.73 17.19 -15.19
C THR A 335 9.13 17.58 -15.67
N ARG A 336 9.94 18.14 -14.77
CA ARG A 336 11.35 18.42 -15.02
C ARG A 336 12.24 17.88 -13.90
N PHE A 337 13.27 17.14 -14.30
CA PHE A 337 14.21 16.44 -13.42
C PHE A 337 15.64 16.50 -13.98
N ASP A 338 15.95 17.50 -14.81
CA ASP A 338 17.31 17.68 -15.32
C ASP A 338 18.24 18.00 -14.15
N ALA A 339 19.46 17.50 -14.20
CA ALA A 339 20.43 17.72 -13.15
C ALA A 339 21.85 17.86 -13.70
N ILE A 340 22.65 18.67 -13.03
CA ILE A 340 24.05 18.91 -13.35
C ILE A 340 24.91 18.81 -12.09
N THR A 341 26.19 18.49 -12.28
CA THR A 341 27.21 18.71 -11.25
C THR A 341 28.13 19.84 -11.63
N VAL A 342 28.52 20.66 -10.65
CA VAL A 342 29.30 21.89 -10.87
C VAL A 342 30.50 21.91 -9.95
N ASN A 343 31.68 22.16 -10.51
CA ASN A 343 32.89 22.35 -9.72
C ASN A 343 32.79 23.68 -8.94
N GLY A 344 32.76 23.61 -7.61
CA GLY A 344 32.59 24.78 -6.74
C GLY A 344 33.75 25.78 -6.79
N ASN A 345 34.94 25.37 -7.27
CA ASN A 345 36.10 26.25 -7.38
C ASN A 345 36.10 27.04 -8.69
N THR A 346 35.70 26.41 -9.80
CA THR A 346 35.79 27.00 -11.15
C THR A 346 34.45 27.45 -11.74
N GLY A 347 33.34 26.93 -11.21
CA GLY A 347 31.99 27.12 -11.78
C GLY A 347 31.71 26.27 -13.03
N GLY A 348 32.66 25.41 -13.44
CA GLY A 348 32.49 24.55 -14.62
C GLY A 348 31.57 23.36 -14.37
N VAL A 349 30.79 22.98 -15.38
CA VAL A 349 29.96 21.77 -15.35
C VAL A 349 30.85 20.53 -15.46
N VAL A 350 30.66 19.58 -14.56
CA VAL A 350 31.40 18.30 -14.53
C VAL A 350 30.59 17.23 -15.25
N ASP A 351 29.29 17.14 -14.95
CA ASP A 351 28.39 16.16 -15.55
C ASP A 351 26.96 16.72 -15.70
N ARG A 352 26.17 16.14 -16.61
CA ARG A 352 24.78 16.50 -16.88
C ARG A 352 23.91 15.28 -17.21
N VAL A 353 22.80 15.14 -16.48
CA VAL A 353 21.77 14.12 -16.73
C VAL A 353 20.47 14.82 -17.10
N ASP A 354 20.01 14.64 -18.33
CA ASP A 354 18.74 15.18 -18.79
C ASP A 354 17.59 14.21 -18.56
N HIS A 355 16.45 14.71 -18.07
CA HIS A 355 15.24 13.93 -17.89
C HIS A 355 14.74 13.33 -19.22
N ALA A 356 15.03 14.00 -20.35
CA ALA A 356 14.70 13.47 -21.68
C ALA A 356 15.32 12.08 -21.93
N ASP A 357 16.54 11.85 -21.44
CA ASP A 357 17.33 10.64 -21.70
C ASP A 357 17.06 9.51 -20.71
N TRP A 358 16.24 9.74 -19.69
CA TRP A 358 15.93 8.70 -18.72
C TRP A 358 15.23 7.51 -19.37
N PRO A 359 15.54 6.27 -18.95
CA PRO A 359 14.78 5.10 -19.34
C PRO A 359 13.29 5.30 -19.05
N PHE A 360 12.43 4.84 -19.97
CA PHE A 360 10.98 4.99 -19.82
C PHE A 360 10.45 4.45 -18.48
N MET A 361 11.01 3.33 -17.99
CA MET A 361 10.64 2.74 -16.71
C MET A 361 11.05 3.58 -15.50
N ALA A 362 12.12 4.38 -15.61
CA ALA A 362 12.49 5.34 -14.58
C ALA A 362 11.44 6.46 -14.49
N LYS A 363 11.09 7.06 -15.64
CA LYS A 363 10.02 8.07 -15.74
C LYS A 363 8.68 7.55 -15.22
N MET A 364 8.32 6.33 -15.63
CA MET A 364 7.07 5.69 -15.22
C MET A 364 7.00 5.51 -13.70
N THR A 365 8.11 5.14 -13.06
CA THR A 365 8.18 4.98 -11.61
C THR A 365 7.90 6.31 -10.90
N ASP A 366 8.58 7.39 -11.31
CA ASP A 366 8.41 8.72 -10.72
C ASP A 366 7.01 9.30 -10.97
N TRP A 367 6.50 9.20 -12.20
CA TRP A 367 5.12 9.59 -12.50
C TRP A 367 4.10 8.81 -11.69
N THR A 368 4.33 7.51 -11.50
CA THR A 368 3.42 6.65 -10.74
C THR A 368 3.45 6.99 -9.24
N ILE A 369 4.62 7.31 -8.69
CA ILE A 369 4.80 7.85 -7.33
C ILE A 369 4.08 9.20 -7.19
N ASP A 370 4.31 10.14 -8.11
CA ASP A 370 3.71 11.47 -8.09
C ASP A 370 2.19 11.44 -8.32
N ALA A 371 1.71 10.47 -9.12
CA ALA A 371 0.30 10.18 -9.27
C ALA A 371 -0.31 9.71 -7.95
N HIS A 372 0.32 8.75 -7.26
CA HIS A 372 -0.14 8.27 -5.95
C HIS A 372 -0.20 9.38 -4.90
N MET A 373 0.77 10.29 -4.90
CA MET A 373 0.84 11.40 -3.95
C MET A 373 -0.06 12.60 -4.29
N GLY A 374 -0.78 12.57 -5.40
CA GLY A 374 -1.67 13.68 -5.78
C GLY A 374 -0.96 14.86 -6.44
N ILE A 375 0.29 14.71 -6.88
CA ILE A 375 1.13 15.81 -7.40
C ILE A 375 1.06 15.90 -8.93
N LEU A 376 1.18 14.76 -9.64
CA LEU A 376 1.47 14.73 -11.08
C LEU A 376 0.55 15.60 -11.96
N PHE A 377 -0.78 15.55 -11.75
CA PHE A 377 -1.75 16.35 -12.52
C PHE A 377 -2.48 17.39 -11.67
N GLY A 378 -1.85 17.84 -10.57
CA GLY A 378 -2.41 18.83 -9.65
C GLY A 378 -3.82 18.48 -9.17
N LEU A 379 -4.74 19.44 -9.27
CA LEU A 379 -6.12 19.31 -8.77
C LEU A 379 -6.88 18.11 -9.38
N ALA A 380 -6.69 17.83 -10.67
CA ALA A 380 -7.35 16.70 -11.30
C ALA A 380 -6.95 15.36 -10.65
N ASN A 381 -5.66 15.21 -10.34
CA ASN A 381 -5.15 14.04 -9.64
C ASN A 381 -5.72 13.95 -8.21
N GLN A 382 -5.72 15.07 -7.47
CA GLN A 382 -6.30 15.15 -6.12
C GLN A 382 -7.77 14.72 -6.10
N LEU A 383 -8.59 15.20 -7.04
CA LEU A 383 -10.01 14.84 -7.11
C LEU A 383 -10.23 13.33 -7.38
N VAL A 384 -9.41 12.72 -8.23
CA VAL A 384 -9.45 11.27 -8.47
C VAL A 384 -9.08 10.50 -7.20
N LEU A 385 -8.02 10.89 -6.52
CA LEU A 385 -7.60 10.26 -5.26
C LEU A 385 -8.64 10.43 -4.15
N ILE A 386 -9.27 11.60 -4.03
CA ILE A 386 -10.40 11.85 -3.11
C ILE A 386 -11.53 10.87 -3.40
N ALA A 387 -11.93 10.71 -4.66
CA ALA A 387 -13.01 9.81 -5.05
C ALA A 387 -12.67 8.33 -4.74
N LEU A 388 -11.41 7.92 -5.00
CA LEU A 388 -10.93 6.58 -4.66
C LEU A 388 -10.90 6.35 -3.14
N ALA A 389 -10.39 7.30 -2.36
CA ALA A 389 -10.31 7.23 -0.90
C ALA A 389 -11.71 7.15 -0.27
N VAL A 390 -12.63 8.04 -0.65
CA VAL A 390 -14.02 8.02 -0.18
C VAL A 390 -14.70 6.70 -0.58
N GLY A 391 -14.53 6.25 -1.83
CA GLY A 391 -15.05 4.97 -2.29
C GLY A 391 -14.55 3.79 -1.46
N LEU A 392 -13.25 3.75 -1.16
CA LEU A 392 -12.61 2.73 -0.34
C LEU A 392 -13.13 2.74 1.10
N ILE A 393 -13.23 3.93 1.73
CA ILE A 393 -13.82 4.09 3.07
C ILE A 393 -15.25 3.52 3.08
N LEU A 394 -16.08 3.88 2.10
CA LEU A 394 -17.46 3.38 2.00
C LEU A 394 -17.52 1.86 1.83
N VAL A 395 -16.62 1.28 1.04
CA VAL A 395 -16.49 -0.19 0.86
C VAL A 395 -16.13 -0.85 2.18
N ILE A 396 -15.16 -0.32 2.93
CA ILE A 396 -14.73 -0.83 4.24
C ILE A 396 -15.85 -0.75 5.27
N LEU A 397 -16.47 0.43 5.43
CA LEU A 397 -17.56 0.65 6.38
C LEU A 397 -18.75 -0.27 6.09
N ARG A 398 -19.09 -0.48 4.81
CA ARG A 398 -20.12 -1.44 4.42
C ARG A 398 -19.69 -2.88 4.67
N GLY A 399 -18.41 -3.20 4.48
CA GLY A 399 -17.81 -4.49 4.83
C GLY A 399 -18.00 -4.83 6.31
N TYR A 400 -17.60 -3.91 7.21
CA TYR A 400 -17.80 -4.06 8.65
C TYR A 400 -19.28 -4.08 9.04
N ARG A 401 -20.12 -3.24 8.41
CA ARG A 401 -21.58 -3.28 8.62
C ARG A 401 -22.15 -4.64 8.25
N MET A 402 -21.73 -5.23 7.13
CA MET A 402 -22.14 -6.58 6.74
C MET A 402 -21.64 -7.65 7.69
N TRP A 403 -20.43 -7.51 8.23
CA TRP A 403 -19.89 -8.40 9.24
C TRP A 403 -20.70 -8.32 10.54
N TRP A 404 -20.99 -7.11 11.03
CA TRP A 404 -21.82 -6.85 12.21
C TRP A 404 -23.26 -7.35 12.06
N GLN A 405 -23.81 -7.32 10.84
CA GLN A 405 -25.12 -7.88 10.51
C GLN A 405 -25.17 -9.41 10.54
N ARG A 406 -24.02 -10.10 10.57
CA ARG A 406 -23.94 -11.56 10.75
C ARG A 406 -23.81 -11.99 12.21
N ARG A 407 -23.82 -11.04 13.15
CA ARG A 407 -23.72 -11.35 14.58
C ARG A 407 -24.88 -12.24 15.03
N PRO A 408 -24.67 -13.14 15.99
CA PRO A 408 -25.75 -13.88 16.63
C PRO A 408 -26.72 -12.89 17.28
N THR A 409 -27.97 -12.84 16.82
CA THR A 409 -29.03 -12.08 17.50
C THR A 409 -29.95 -13.05 18.22
N ARG A 410 -30.56 -12.64 19.35
CA ARG A 410 -31.52 -13.47 20.10
C ARG A 410 -32.62 -14.12 19.24
N LYS A 411 -33.01 -13.49 18.12
CA LYS A 411 -33.96 -14.03 17.13
C LYS A 411 -33.46 -15.23 16.31
N ASN A 412 -32.15 -15.52 16.28
CA ASN A 412 -31.53 -16.55 15.42
C ASN A 412 -31.20 -17.86 16.18
N GLY A 413 -31.69 -18.02 17.41
CA GLY A 413 -31.51 -19.22 18.24
C GLY A 413 -30.08 -19.42 18.79
N ALA A 414 -29.97 -20.27 19.82
CA ALA A 414 -28.73 -20.58 20.54
C ALA A 414 -27.63 -21.29 19.70
N GLY A 415 -27.87 -21.51 18.39
CA GLY A 415 -26.92 -22.10 17.44
C GLY A 415 -26.29 -21.10 16.45
N ALA A 416 -26.62 -19.81 16.52
CA ALA A 416 -26.05 -18.80 15.64
C ALA A 416 -24.56 -18.59 15.96
N ARG A 417 -23.68 -19.29 15.23
CA ARG A 417 -22.23 -19.03 15.24
C ARG A 417 -21.95 -17.74 14.44
N PHE A 418 -21.02 -16.92 14.92
CA PHE A 418 -20.43 -15.84 14.11
C PHE A 418 -20.07 -16.40 12.73
N GLY A 419 -20.73 -15.87 11.68
CA GLY A 419 -20.63 -16.26 10.26
C GLY A 419 -19.97 -17.62 9.97
N ARG A 420 -20.77 -18.65 9.62
CA ARG A 420 -20.26 -19.94 9.11
C ARG A 420 -19.14 -19.68 8.08
N PRO A 421 -17.88 -20.08 8.34
CA PRO A 421 -16.83 -20.01 7.34
C PRO A 421 -17.25 -20.86 6.14
N ALA A 422 -16.82 -20.48 4.93
CA ALA A 422 -17.00 -21.35 3.77
C ALA A 422 -16.38 -22.74 4.05
N PRO A 423 -16.87 -23.82 3.41
CA PRO A 423 -16.32 -25.15 3.60
C PRO A 423 -14.79 -25.16 3.44
N ARG A 424 -14.10 -25.82 4.37
CA ARG A 424 -12.65 -26.04 4.33
C ARG A 424 -12.32 -27.23 3.40
N GLY A 425 -11.05 -27.48 3.13
CA GLY A 425 -10.62 -28.55 2.22
C GLY A 425 -10.68 -28.23 0.72
N SER A 426 -10.92 -26.98 0.31
CA SER A 426 -11.00 -26.61 -1.13
C SER A 426 -9.71 -26.93 -1.91
N LEU A 427 -8.53 -26.78 -1.28
CA LEU A 427 -7.23 -27.11 -1.87
C LEU A 427 -7.09 -28.61 -2.18
N GLN A 428 -7.63 -29.47 -1.32
CA GLN A 428 -7.61 -30.93 -1.51
C GLN A 428 -8.55 -31.39 -2.63
N SER A 429 -9.45 -30.52 -3.09
CA SER A 429 -10.38 -30.81 -4.18
C SER A 429 -9.92 -30.26 -5.54
N LEU A 430 -8.74 -29.63 -5.60
CA LEU A 430 -8.16 -29.13 -6.85
C LEU A 430 -7.64 -30.27 -7.71
N SER A 431 -7.76 -30.14 -9.03
CA SER A 431 -7.04 -31.04 -9.94
C SER A 431 -5.53 -30.83 -9.80
N PRO A 432 -4.70 -31.87 -9.99
CA PRO A 432 -3.25 -31.75 -9.83
C PRO A 432 -2.63 -30.61 -10.66
N GLY A 433 -3.08 -30.42 -11.90
CA GLY A 433 -2.58 -29.34 -12.76
C GLY A 433 -2.92 -27.93 -12.24
N VAL A 434 -4.13 -27.73 -11.70
CA VAL A 434 -4.51 -26.44 -11.10
C VAL A 434 -3.75 -26.19 -9.81
N LEU A 435 -3.53 -27.24 -9.01
CA LEU A 435 -2.74 -27.14 -7.78
C LEU A 435 -1.29 -26.72 -8.08
N VAL A 436 -0.65 -27.34 -9.08
CA VAL A 436 0.71 -26.97 -9.51
C VAL A 436 0.76 -25.52 -9.96
N LEU A 437 -0.17 -25.09 -10.83
CA LEU A 437 -0.22 -23.71 -11.32
C LEU A 437 -0.39 -22.70 -10.17
N VAL A 438 -1.36 -22.93 -9.28
CA VAL A 438 -1.59 -22.05 -8.12
C VAL A 438 -0.37 -22.02 -7.21
N THR A 439 0.30 -23.16 -7.00
CA THR A 439 1.50 -23.24 -6.18
C THR A 439 2.65 -22.44 -6.80
N VAL A 440 2.94 -22.64 -8.09
CA VAL A 440 4.00 -21.91 -8.81
C VAL A 440 3.74 -20.41 -8.77
N VAL A 441 2.53 -19.96 -9.11
CA VAL A 441 2.17 -18.54 -9.06
C VAL A 441 2.32 -17.97 -7.65
N THR A 442 1.88 -18.72 -6.63
CA THR A 442 2.02 -18.31 -5.23
C THR A 442 3.48 -18.19 -4.82
N LEU A 443 4.35 -19.12 -5.25
CA LEU A 443 5.78 -19.09 -4.95
C LEU A 443 6.48 -17.90 -5.61
N VAL A 444 6.13 -17.56 -6.86
CA VAL A 444 6.66 -16.37 -7.55
C VAL A 444 6.25 -15.11 -6.80
N ILE A 445 4.96 -14.96 -6.45
CA ILE A 445 4.48 -13.80 -5.68
C ILE A 445 5.15 -13.76 -4.29
N ALA A 446 5.30 -14.91 -3.64
CA ALA A 446 5.91 -15.01 -2.33
C ALA A 446 7.37 -14.56 -2.31
N TYR A 447 8.11 -14.78 -3.40
CA TYR A 447 9.49 -14.32 -3.54
C TYR A 447 9.58 -12.79 -3.57
N PHE A 448 8.72 -12.13 -4.36
CA PHE A 448 8.71 -10.67 -4.48
C PHE A 448 8.02 -9.97 -3.31
N VAL A 449 7.16 -10.68 -2.57
CA VAL A 449 6.31 -10.08 -1.53
C VAL A 449 6.37 -10.93 -0.25
N PRO A 450 7.47 -10.85 0.51
CA PRO A 450 7.73 -11.79 1.61
C PRO A 450 6.69 -11.73 2.73
N LEU A 451 6.19 -10.55 3.09
CA LEU A 451 5.17 -10.42 4.13
C LEU A 451 3.83 -11.05 3.73
N PHE A 452 3.47 -11.00 2.45
CA PHE A 452 2.34 -11.77 1.93
C PHE A 452 2.59 -13.27 2.05
N ALA A 453 3.79 -13.75 1.70
CA ALA A 453 4.13 -15.17 1.81
C ALA A 453 3.97 -15.70 3.23
N VAL A 454 4.58 -15.01 4.21
CA VAL A 454 4.56 -15.42 5.61
C VAL A 454 3.14 -15.42 6.15
N SER A 455 2.38 -14.35 5.92
CA SER A 455 1.00 -14.24 6.41
C SER A 455 0.04 -15.22 5.71
N LEU A 456 0.25 -15.52 4.43
CA LEU A 456 -0.48 -16.54 3.69
C LEU A 456 -0.20 -17.95 4.24
N ALA A 457 1.06 -18.25 4.56
CA ALA A 457 1.44 -19.51 5.20
C ALA A 457 0.77 -19.66 6.58
N VAL A 458 0.76 -18.60 7.40
CA VAL A 458 0.05 -18.56 8.69
C VAL A 458 -1.45 -18.79 8.49
N PHE A 459 -2.06 -18.15 7.48
CA PHE A 459 -3.47 -18.34 7.15
C PHE A 459 -3.78 -19.81 6.83
N PHE A 460 -2.96 -20.46 6.00
CA PHE A 460 -3.15 -21.86 5.66
C PHE A 460 -2.92 -22.80 6.85
N ALA A 461 -1.87 -22.57 7.66
CA ALA A 461 -1.61 -23.34 8.86
C ALA A 461 -2.79 -23.27 9.85
N ALA A 462 -3.33 -22.07 10.07
CA ALA A 462 -4.50 -21.87 10.91
C ALA A 462 -5.75 -22.56 10.33
N ASP A 463 -5.96 -22.49 9.01
CA ASP A 463 -7.10 -23.13 8.35
C ASP A 463 -7.06 -24.66 8.51
N VAL A 464 -5.90 -25.28 8.30
CA VAL A 464 -5.66 -26.73 8.48
C VAL A 464 -5.82 -27.14 9.95
N LEU A 465 -5.23 -26.40 10.89
CA LEU A 465 -5.32 -26.71 12.33
C LEU A 465 -6.77 -26.65 12.82
N LEU A 466 -7.52 -25.64 12.39
CA LEU A 466 -8.92 -25.48 12.76
C LEU A 466 -9.85 -26.48 12.06
N GLU A 467 -9.47 -27.02 10.90
CA GLU A 467 -10.15 -28.15 10.25
C GLU A 467 -9.97 -29.43 11.05
N ARG A 468 -8.71 -29.77 11.40
CA ARG A 468 -8.40 -30.95 12.21
C ARG A 468 -9.11 -30.94 13.56
N ARG A 469 -9.19 -29.79 14.24
CA ARG A 469 -9.93 -29.66 15.52
C ARG A 469 -11.44 -29.85 15.41
N ARG A 470 -12.02 -29.69 14.21
CA ARG A 470 -13.46 -29.91 13.98
C ARG A 470 -13.78 -31.36 13.69
N THR A 471 -12.90 -32.06 12.97
CA THR A 471 -13.06 -33.49 12.68
C THR A 471 -12.82 -34.36 13.92
N THR A 472 -12.06 -33.87 14.90
CA THR A 472 -11.80 -34.58 16.16
C THR A 472 -12.84 -34.36 17.26
N ARG A 473 -13.79 -33.42 17.10
CA ARG A 473 -14.93 -33.31 18.04
C ARG A 473 -16.02 -34.29 17.60
N PRO A 474 -16.32 -35.35 18.38
CA PRO A 474 -17.49 -36.19 18.10
C PRO A 474 -18.74 -35.30 18.08
N PRO A 475 -19.74 -35.58 17.23
CA PRO A 475 -21.03 -34.91 17.31
C PRO A 475 -21.54 -35.07 18.74
N SER A 476 -21.74 -33.95 19.43
CA SER A 476 -22.36 -33.97 20.76
C SER A 476 -23.71 -34.65 20.60
N ALA A 477 -23.84 -35.87 21.12
CA ALA A 477 -25.12 -36.50 21.32
C ALA A 477 -25.98 -35.50 22.09
N LEU A 478 -27.10 -35.08 21.49
CA LEU A 478 -28.09 -34.28 22.20
C LEU A 478 -28.56 -35.12 23.40
N PRO A 479 -28.63 -34.57 24.62
CA PRO A 479 -29.28 -35.26 25.72
C PRO A 479 -30.77 -35.40 25.34
N GLY A 480 -31.21 -36.62 24.99
CA GLY A 480 -32.62 -36.89 24.74
C GLY A 480 -32.99 -37.85 23.60
N THR A 481 -32.05 -38.41 22.84
CA THR A 481 -32.38 -39.53 21.93
C THR A 481 -32.26 -40.84 22.69
N LEU A 482 -33.40 -41.36 23.16
CA LEU A 482 -33.53 -42.73 23.65
C LEU A 482 -33.11 -43.70 22.55
N ASP A 483 -32.16 -44.56 22.91
CA ASP A 483 -31.67 -45.67 22.10
C ASP A 483 -32.80 -46.70 21.93
N GLN A 484 -33.39 -46.79 20.73
CA GLN A 484 -34.51 -47.70 20.43
C GLN A 484 -34.07 -49.15 20.15
N THR A 485 -32.89 -49.56 20.60
CA THR A 485 -32.32 -50.90 20.32
C THR A 485 -32.33 -51.87 21.50
N ALA A 486 -33.26 -51.70 22.45
CA ALA A 486 -33.47 -52.68 23.52
C ALA A 486 -34.97 -52.93 23.79
N LEU A 487 -35.63 -53.67 22.89
CA LEU A 487 -36.89 -54.36 23.16
C LEU A 487 -36.86 -55.73 22.48
N ALA A 488 -36.38 -56.72 23.21
CA ALA A 488 -36.61 -58.13 22.90
C ALA A 488 -37.98 -58.54 23.48
N PRO A 489 -38.75 -59.41 22.81
CA PRO A 489 -40.05 -59.85 23.32
C PRO A 489 -39.88 -61.01 24.31
N ALA A 490 -40.37 -60.85 25.54
CA ALA A 490 -40.58 -61.96 26.46
C ALA A 490 -41.96 -62.57 26.17
N LYS A 491 -41.96 -63.86 25.80
CA LYS A 491 -43.14 -64.73 25.71
C LYS A 491 -43.34 -65.44 27.06
N ASP A 492 -44.61 -65.75 27.30
CA ASP A 492 -45.19 -66.75 28.20
C ASP A 492 -45.31 -66.44 29.70
N ALA A 493 -46.57 -66.21 30.13
CA ALA A 493 -47.22 -66.98 31.20
C ALA A 493 -48.72 -66.62 31.32
N THR A 494 -49.61 -67.53 30.88
CA THR A 494 -50.92 -67.81 31.50
C THR A 494 -50.70 -68.57 32.82
N PRO A 495 -51.64 -68.66 33.80
CA PRO A 495 -53.12 -68.72 33.71
C PRO A 495 -53.85 -67.81 34.74
N VAL A 496 -55.19 -67.64 34.75
CA VAL A 496 -56.20 -68.49 35.41
C VAL A 496 -57.61 -67.99 35.05
N THR A 497 -58.53 -68.95 35.03
CA THR A 497 -59.96 -68.99 34.69
C THR A 497 -60.94 -68.29 35.64
N SER A 498 -62.14 -68.00 35.09
CA SER A 498 -63.49 -67.89 35.69
C SER A 498 -63.75 -66.77 36.71
N GLY A 499 -64.87 -66.04 36.71
CA GLY A 499 -66.11 -66.09 35.93
C GLY A 499 -67.12 -65.08 36.50
N SER A 500 -68.14 -64.80 35.69
CA SER A 500 -69.49 -64.27 36.01
C SER A 500 -69.72 -62.89 36.65
N THR A 501 -70.60 -62.16 35.97
CA THR A 501 -71.68 -61.25 36.42
C THR A 501 -71.36 -59.81 36.88
N THR A 502 -71.69 -58.87 35.97
CA THR A 502 -72.46 -57.59 36.08
C THR A 502 -72.78 -56.96 37.44
N PRO A 503 -73.13 -55.65 37.48
CA PRO A 503 -73.18 -54.66 36.39
C PRO A 503 -72.04 -53.63 36.40
#